data_AF-A0A6V7K5K6-F1
#
_entry.id   AF-A0A6V7K5K6-F1
#
_cell.length_a   1.000
_cell.length_b   1.000
_cell.length_c   1.000
_cell.angle_alpha   90.00
_cell.angle_beta   90.00
_cell.angle_gamma   90.00
#
_symmetry.space_group_name_H-M   'P 1'
#
loop_
_entity.id
_entity.type
_entity.pdbx_description
1 polymer ?
#
loop_
_entity_poly.entity_id
_entity_poly.type
_entity_poly.pdbx_seq_one_letter_code
_entity_poly.pdbx_strand_id
1 'polypeptide(L)' 'KGRVNIYNTGMYLRNRYGNFLGNFYNPDVFWLQSTSSDRTKMTAMILASSLWIPDREQMFNDIPWQP' A
#
# COMPACT_ATOMS: atom_id res chain seq x y z
N LYS A 1 -17.35 5.13 1.48
CA LYS A 1 -17.38 3.73 2.01
C LYS A 1 -16.33 2.85 1.34
N GLY A 2 -16.36 2.64 0.01
CA GLY A 2 -15.40 1.74 -0.67
C GLY A 2 -13.91 2.03 -0.42
N ARG A 3 -13.48 3.30 -0.52
CA ARG A 3 -12.08 3.72 -0.26
C ARG A 3 -11.61 3.37 1.15
N VAL A 4 -12.45 3.66 2.16
CA VAL A 4 -12.17 3.34 3.57
C VAL A 4 -12.07 1.83 3.80
N ASN A 5 -12.95 1.05 3.17
CA ASN A 5 -12.91 -0.40 3.30
C ASN A 5 -11.59 -0.96 2.75
N ILE A 6 -11.15 -0.51 1.58
CA ILE A 6 -9.88 -0.96 0.97
C ILE A 6 -8.68 -0.52 1.80
N TYR A 7 -8.70 0.69 2.36
CA TYR A 7 -7.67 1.14 3.29
C TYR A 7 -7.57 0.21 4.52
N ASN A 8 -8.71 -0.13 5.12
CA ASN A 8 -8.75 -1.07 6.25
C ASN A 8 -8.28 -2.48 5.84
N THR A 9 -8.57 -2.91 4.61
CA THR A 9 -8.04 -4.16 4.05
C THR A 9 -6.52 -4.12 3.94
N GLY A 10 -5.92 -3.04 3.45
CA GLY A 10 -4.45 -2.92 3.37
C GLY A 10 -3.80 -2.89 4.74
N MET A 11 -4.39 -2.18 5.71
CA MET A 11 -3.94 -2.20 7.11
C MET A 11 -4.02 -3.61 7.73
N TYR A 12 -5.09 -4.34 7.43
CA TYR A 12 -5.22 -5.74 7.87
C TYR A 12 -4.11 -6.62 7.28
N LEU A 13 -3.83 -6.49 5.98
CA LEU A 13 -2.74 -7.21 5.32
C LEU A 13 -1.38 -6.83 5.90
N ARG A 14 -1.17 -5.55 6.21
CA ARG A 14 0.06 -5.06 6.84
C ARG A 14 0.27 -5.70 8.21
N ASN A 15 -0.77 -5.76 9.04
CA ASN A 15 -0.70 -6.44 10.34
C ASN A 15 -0.46 -7.96 10.20
N ARG A 16 -1.11 -8.60 9.22
CA ARG A 16 -1.01 -10.05 9.01
C ARG A 16 0.34 -10.49 8.46
N TYR A 17 0.90 -9.73 7.53
CA TYR A 17 2.10 -10.11 6.78
C TYR A 17 3.31 -9.22 7.05
N GLY A 18 3.23 -8.31 8.03
CA GLY A 18 4.29 -7.33 8.27
C GLY A 18 5.67 -7.95 8.53
N ASN A 19 5.71 -9.06 9.27
CA ASN A 19 6.94 -9.81 9.54
C ASN A 19 7.53 -10.49 8.28
N PHE A 20 6.68 -10.88 7.32
CA PHE A 20 7.09 -11.49 6.06
C PHE A 20 7.55 -10.45 5.04
N LEU A 21 6.83 -9.33 4.96
CA LEU A 21 7.07 -8.24 4.02
C LEU A 21 8.25 -7.34 4.44
N GLY A 22 8.58 -7.31 5.72
CA GLY A 22 9.59 -6.40 6.28
C GLY A 22 9.04 -5.00 6.52
N ASN A 23 9.91 -4.06 6.88
CA ASN A 23 9.51 -2.69 7.24
C ASN A 23 9.48 -1.73 6.04
N PHE A 24 10.24 -2.03 5.00
CA PHE A 24 10.46 -1.16 3.86
C PHE A 24 9.83 -1.74 2.61
N TYR A 25 9.30 -0.87 1.76
CA TYR A 25 8.88 -1.25 0.43
C TYR A 25 10.08 -1.70 -0.39
N ASN A 26 9.95 -2.82 -1.11
CA ASN A 26 10.96 -3.31 -2.04
C ASN A 26 10.29 -3.80 -3.34
N PRO A 27 10.68 -3.26 -4.51
CA PRO A 27 10.10 -3.64 -5.80
C PRO A 27 10.40 -5.09 -6.22
N ASP A 28 11.44 -5.73 -5.69
CA ASP A 28 11.79 -7.13 -6.00
C ASP A 28 10.87 -8.14 -5.29
N VAL A 29 10.18 -7.71 -4.22
CA VAL A 29 9.33 -8.61 -3.40
C VAL A 29 7.84 -8.33 -3.52
N PHE A 30 7.44 -7.17 -4.04
CA PHE A 30 6.05 -6.75 -4.12
C PHE A 30 5.66 -6.31 -5.52
N TRP A 31 4.68 -7.01 -6.10
CA TRP A 31 4.05 -6.66 -7.36
C TRP A 31 2.54 -6.51 -7.17
N LEU A 32 1.97 -5.44 -7.72
CA LEU A 32 0.54 -5.17 -7.66
C LEU A 32 0.00 -4.95 -9.07
N GLN A 33 -0.98 -5.77 -9.45
CA GLN A 33 -1.64 -5.68 -10.76
C GLN A 33 -3.14 -5.44 -10.57
N SER A 34 -3.69 -4.54 -11.39
CA SER A 34 -5.13 -4.30 -11.47
C SER A 34 -5.61 -4.35 -12.93
N THR A 35 -6.92 -4.44 -13.14
CA THR A 35 -7.50 -4.16 -14.45
C THR A 35 -7.35 -2.68 -14.82
N SER A 36 -7.58 -2.32 -16.08
CA SER A 36 -7.34 -0.97 -16.60
C SER A 36 -8.34 0.10 -16.15
N SER A 37 -9.45 -0.28 -15.49
CA SER A 37 -10.48 0.65 -15.01
C SER A 37 -9.94 1.58 -13.93
N ASP A 38 -10.36 2.85 -13.98
CA ASP A 38 -9.93 3.85 -12.99
C ASP A 38 -10.30 3.45 -11.56
N ARG A 39 -11.45 2.79 -11.38
CA ARG A 39 -11.87 2.27 -10.07
C ARG A 39 -10.87 1.27 -9.53
N THR A 40 -10.40 0.33 -10.35
CA THR A 40 -9.51 -0.74 -9.88
C THR A 40 -8.08 -0.25 -9.68
N LYS A 41 -7.61 0.71 -10.50
CA LYS A 41 -6.36 1.44 -10.25
C LYS A 41 -6.41 2.21 -8.93
N MET A 42 -7.48 2.96 -8.68
CA MET A 42 -7.66 3.68 -7.40
C MET A 42 -7.72 2.73 -6.21
N THR A 43 -8.41 1.59 -6.34
CA THR A 43 -8.42 0.55 -5.30
C THR A 43 -7.01 0.01 -5.05
N ALA A 44 -6.24 -0.30 -6.08
CA ALA A 44 -4.86 -0.77 -5.96
C ALA A 44 -3.97 0.26 -5.24
N MET A 45 -4.03 1.54 -5.63
CA MET A 45 -3.24 2.60 -5.01
C MET A 45 -3.57 2.79 -3.52
N ILE A 46 -4.85 2.74 -3.12
CA ILE A 46 -5.27 2.87 -1.71
C ILE A 46 -4.84 1.65 -0.88
N LEU A 47 -4.92 0.46 -1.47
CA LEU A 47 -4.43 -0.76 -0.84
C LEU A 47 -2.91 -0.67 -0.61
N ALA A 48 -2.16 -0.25 -1.62
CA ALA A 48 -0.71 -0.08 -1.52
C ALA A 48 -0.32 0.96 -0.47
N SER A 49 -1.00 2.11 -0.42
CA SER A 49 -0.68 3.17 0.56
C SER A 49 -0.91 2.77 2.01
N SER A 50 -1.87 1.87 2.26
CA SER A 50 -2.14 1.34 3.61
C SER A 50 -1.27 0.13 3.95
N LEU A 51 -0.82 -0.61 2.94
CA LEU A 51 0.12 -1.72 3.11
C LEU A 51 1.55 -1.22 3.37
N TRP A 52 1.98 -0.17 2.67
CA TRP A 52 3.34 0.35 2.69
C TRP A 52 3.39 1.80 3.17
N ILE A 53 3.27 1.97 4.48
CA ILE A 53 3.46 3.27 5.13
C ILE A 53 4.97 3.55 5.13
N PRO A 54 5.43 4.63 4.48
CA PRO A 54 6.86 4.91 4.37
C PRO A 54 7.45 5.24 5.74
N ASP A 55 8.59 4.63 6.05
CA ASP A 55 9.44 5.07 7.16
C ASP A 55 10.26 6.30 6.72
N ARG A 56 10.89 7.01 7.67
CA ARG A 56 11.61 8.28 7.42
C ARG A 56 12.59 8.23 6.24
N GLU A 57 13.20 7.08 5.98
CA GLU A 57 14.15 6.89 4.88
C GLU A 57 13.49 6.74 3.51
N GLN A 58 12.22 6.29 3.44
CA GLN A 58 11.45 6.07 2.21
C GLN A 58 10.35 7.13 2.01
N MET A 59 10.29 8.17 2.84
CA MET A 59 9.36 9.27 2.63
C MET A 59 9.74 10.04 1.37
N PHE A 60 8.80 10.11 0.42
CA PHE A 60 8.95 10.96 -0.76
C PHE A 60 8.80 12.45 -0.43
N ASN A 61 7.91 12.77 0.52
CA ASN A 61 7.64 14.14 0.98
C ASN A 61 7.10 14.12 2.43
N ASP A 62 6.64 15.27 2.93
CA ASP A 62 6.06 15.42 4.27
C ASP A 62 4.71 14.68 4.46
N ILE A 63 4.18 14.05 3.40
CA ILE A 63 2.97 13.23 3.45
C ILE A 63 3.44 11.77 3.61
N PRO A 64 2.86 10.99 4.55
CA PRO A 64 3.20 9.59 4.75
C PRO A 64 2.61 8.71 3.63
N TRP A 65 3.04 8.95 2.40
CA TRP A 65 2.66 8.27 1.17
C TRP A 65 3.88 8.21 0.23
N GLN A 66 4.00 7.13 -0.51
CA GLN A 66 5.01 6.93 -1.54
C GLN A 66 4.38 6.41 -2.84
N PRO A 67 4.90 6.83 -4.01
CA PRO A 67 4.40 6.41 -5.33
C PRO A 67 4.68 4.95 -5.64
#